data_AF-A0A6J6JPJ8-F1
#
_entry.id   AF-A0A6J6JPJ8-F1
#
_cell.length_a   1.000
_cell.length_b   1.000
_cell.length_c   1.000
_cell.angle_alpha   90.00
_cell.angle_beta   90.00
_cell.angle_gamma   90.00
#
_symmetry.space_group_name_H-M   'P 1'
#
loop_
_entity.id
_entity.type
_entity.pdbx_description
1 polymer ?
#
loop_
_entity_poly.entity_id
_entity_poly.type
_entity_poly.pdbx_seq_one_letter_code
_entity_poly.pdbx_strand_id
1 'polypeptide(L)'
;MDADGSHRVADLPAMFAAITPGKSIVLGTRWIPGGSVVNWPKSRQLLSRSGTRYASLALGIKLADLTGGFRIYSRQLLESLNLKKMDATGYCFQIEMALAAHLAGATAKQVPITFVERINGVSKMSRAIVIEALLQTTRWGVKRRLRPNADKLHYVK
;
A
#
# COMPACT_ATOMS: atom_id res chain seq x y z
N MET A 1 -8.86 6.81 -2.75
CA MET A 1 -9.43 5.82 -3.69
C MET A 1 -9.30 6.35 -5.10
N ASP A 2 -9.35 5.47 -6.10
CA ASP A 2 -9.22 5.86 -7.51
C ASP A 2 -10.57 6.32 -8.07
N ALA A 3 -10.54 7.23 -9.04
CA ALA A 3 -11.73 7.78 -9.70
C ALA A 3 -12.15 6.99 -10.96
N ASP A 4 -11.47 5.90 -11.30
CA ASP A 4 -11.69 5.12 -12.53
C ASP A 4 -12.75 4.01 -12.37
N GLY A 5 -13.43 3.96 -11.22
CA GLY A 5 -14.45 2.96 -10.90
C GLY A 5 -13.91 1.59 -10.48
N SER A 6 -12.59 1.38 -10.46
CA SER A 6 -12.02 0.07 -10.11
C SER A 6 -12.19 -0.29 -8.63
N HIS A 7 -12.22 0.74 -7.77
CA HIS A 7 -12.51 0.62 -6.35
C HIS A 7 -14.01 0.84 -6.12
N ARG A 8 -14.70 -0.19 -5.63
CA ARG A 8 -16.15 -0.12 -5.43
C ARG A 8 -16.46 0.67 -4.18
N VAL A 9 -17.34 1.67 -4.32
CA VAL A 9 -17.90 2.42 -3.17
C VAL A 9 -18.62 1.48 -2.20
N ALA A 10 -19.20 0.38 -2.70
CA ALA A 10 -19.86 -0.63 -1.89
C ALA A 10 -18.95 -1.32 -0.84
N ASP A 11 -17.63 -1.31 -1.04
CA ASP A 11 -16.68 -1.88 -0.07
C ASP A 11 -16.34 -0.89 1.06
N LEU A 12 -16.67 0.40 0.89
CA LEU A 12 -16.32 1.47 1.81
C LEU A 12 -16.96 1.34 3.21
N PRO A 13 -18.24 0.94 3.38
CA PRO A 13 -18.83 0.74 4.70
C PRO A 13 -18.08 -0.27 5.56
N ALA A 14 -17.65 -1.39 4.97
CA ALA A 14 -16.85 -2.40 5.67
C ALA A 14 -15.47 -1.87 6.06
N MET A 15 -14.86 -1.03 5.21
CA MET A 15 -13.60 -0.34 5.54
C MET A 15 -13.77 0.67 6.67
N PHE A 16 -14.86 1.43 6.71
CA PHE A 16 -15.16 2.35 7.82
C PHE A 16 -15.38 1.61 9.14
N ALA A 17 -16.09 0.48 9.11
CA ALA A 17 -16.31 -0.35 10.30
C ALA A 17 -15.00 -0.93 10.89
N ALA A 18 -13.93 -1.04 10.08
CA ALA A 18 -12.63 -1.54 10.51
C ALA A 18 -11.71 -0.45 11.09
N ILE A 19 -12.12 0.81 11.15
CA ILE A 19 -11.32 1.89 11.72
C ILE A 19 -11.10 1.65 13.22
N THR A 20 -9.85 1.76 13.65
CA THR A 20 -9.49 1.71 15.06
C THR A 20 -9.11 3.10 15.58
N PRO A 21 -9.39 3.44 16.86
CA PRO A 21 -8.91 4.66 17.48
C PRO A 21 -7.39 4.79 17.41
N GLY A 22 -6.89 6.04 17.44
CA GLY A 22 -5.46 6.34 17.42
C GLY A 22 -4.83 6.32 16.01
N LYS A 23 -3.51 6.11 15.95
CA LYS A 23 -2.78 5.98 14.68
C LYS A 23 -3.21 4.68 14.01
N SER A 24 -3.96 4.77 12.92
CA SER A 24 -4.49 3.60 12.23
C SER A 24 -4.50 3.76 10.72
N ILE A 25 -4.36 2.61 10.05
CA ILE A 25 -4.46 2.48 8.60
C ILE A 25 -5.39 1.29 8.29
N VAL A 26 -6.41 1.52 7.49
CA VAL A 26 -7.25 0.47 6.92
C VAL A 26 -6.91 0.31 5.46
N LEU A 27 -6.62 -0.91 5.02
CA LEU A 27 -6.34 -1.26 3.64
C LEU A 27 -7.47 -2.11 3.08
N GLY A 28 -7.97 -1.72 1.91
CA GLY A 28 -8.75 -2.60 1.06
C GLY A 28 -7.80 -3.58 0.38
N THR A 29 -7.91 -4.86 0.71
CA THR A 29 -6.92 -5.88 0.38
C THR A 29 -7.50 -6.89 -0.59
N ARG A 30 -6.89 -7.02 -1.78
CA ARG A 30 -7.32 -7.98 -2.82
C ARG A 30 -6.88 -9.41 -2.54
N TRP A 31 -5.77 -9.59 -1.80
CA TRP A 31 -5.07 -10.87 -1.67
C TRP A 31 -5.22 -11.52 -0.29
N ILE A 32 -6.43 -11.51 0.25
CA ILE A 32 -6.84 -12.22 1.48
C ILE A 32 -8.14 -12.98 1.23
N PRO A 33 -8.54 -13.92 2.11
CA PRO A 33 -9.86 -14.58 1.98
C PRO A 33 -10.99 -13.54 1.86
N GLY A 34 -11.86 -13.71 0.85
CA GLY A 34 -12.92 -12.76 0.49
C GLY A 34 -12.49 -11.64 -0.47
N GLY A 35 -11.19 -11.37 -0.61
CA GLY A 35 -10.65 -10.41 -1.57
C GLY A 35 -10.63 -10.98 -2.99
N SER A 36 -10.84 -10.13 -3.99
CA SER A 36 -10.88 -10.56 -5.40
C SER A 36 -10.46 -9.47 -6.38
N VAL A 37 -10.07 -9.92 -7.57
CA VAL A 37 -9.89 -9.08 -8.75
C VAL A 37 -10.76 -9.61 -9.87
N VAL A 38 -11.45 -8.73 -10.58
CA VAL A 38 -12.37 -9.08 -11.67
C VAL A 38 -11.84 -8.51 -12.98
N ASN A 39 -11.87 -9.32 -14.04
CA ASN A 39 -11.40 -8.98 -15.39
C ASN A 39 -9.91 -8.63 -15.53
N TRP A 40 -9.07 -9.05 -14.57
CA TRP A 40 -7.62 -8.92 -14.67
C TRP A 40 -6.99 -10.11 -15.41
N PRO A 41 -6.09 -9.89 -16.38
CA PRO A 41 -5.30 -10.98 -16.97
C PRO A 41 -4.41 -11.62 -15.90
N LYS A 42 -4.23 -12.95 -15.94
CA LYS A 42 -3.47 -13.72 -14.94
C LYS A 42 -2.05 -13.17 -14.72
N SER A 43 -1.40 -12.67 -15.78
CA SER A 43 -0.07 -12.05 -15.70
C SER A 43 -0.05 -10.82 -14.79
N ARG A 44 -1.07 -9.97 -14.85
CA ARG A 44 -1.22 -8.78 -13.99
C ARG A 44 -1.50 -9.17 -12.54
N GLN A 45 -2.32 -10.20 -12.33
CA GLN A 45 -2.56 -10.73 -10.98
C GLN A 45 -1.26 -11.25 -10.36
N LEU A 46 -0.48 -12.04 -11.11
CA LEU A 46 0.81 -12.56 -10.67
C LEU A 46 1.78 -11.43 -10.37
N LEU A 47 1.89 -10.42 -11.23
CA LEU A 47 2.75 -9.26 -11.01
C LEU A 47 2.40 -8.53 -9.71
N SER A 48 1.11 -8.25 -9.47
CA SER A 48 0.68 -7.55 -8.26
C SER A 48 0.90 -8.37 -6.99
N ARG A 49 0.58 -9.67 -7.00
CA ARG A 49 0.81 -10.58 -5.87
C ARG A 49 2.30 -10.71 -5.56
N SER A 50 3.12 -10.93 -6.57
CA SER A 50 4.57 -11.06 -6.43
C SER A 50 5.21 -9.75 -5.97
N GLY A 51 4.82 -8.60 -6.53
CA GLY A 51 5.30 -7.29 -6.10
C GLY A 51 4.95 -6.99 -4.64
N THR A 52 3.74 -7.36 -4.22
CA THR A 52 3.32 -7.23 -2.82
C THR A 52 4.12 -8.13 -1.89
N ARG A 53 4.27 -9.43 -2.25
CA ARG A 53 5.05 -10.38 -1.45
C ARG A 53 6.50 -9.96 -1.32
N TYR A 54 7.09 -9.50 -2.42
CA TYR A 54 8.44 -8.97 -2.44
C TYR A 54 8.58 -7.75 -1.52
N ALA A 55 7.70 -6.76 -1.63
CA ALA A 55 7.75 -5.57 -0.79
C ALA A 55 7.55 -5.91 0.70
N SER A 56 6.63 -6.83 1.01
CA SER A 56 6.38 -7.31 2.37
C SER A 56 7.63 -7.95 2.98
N LEU A 57 8.33 -8.78 2.22
CA LEU A 57 9.58 -9.44 2.66
C LEU A 57 10.74 -8.43 2.78
N ALA A 58 10.96 -7.61 1.76
CA ALA A 58 12.05 -6.64 1.71
C ALA A 58 11.94 -5.60 2.82
N LEU A 59 10.72 -5.14 3.11
CA LEU A 59 10.46 -4.14 4.14
C LEU A 59 10.18 -4.75 5.51
N GLY A 60 9.97 -6.06 5.63
CA GLY A 60 9.62 -6.72 6.89
C GLY A 60 8.26 -6.29 7.45
N ILE A 61 7.27 -6.04 6.57
CA ILE A 61 5.91 -5.61 6.95
C ILE A 61 4.92 -6.70 6.57
N LYS A 62 4.07 -7.14 7.50
CA LYS A 62 3.07 -8.21 7.28
C LYS A 62 1.74 -7.66 6.73
N LEU A 63 1.79 -7.04 5.54
CA LEU A 63 0.59 -6.60 4.81
C LEU A 63 0.44 -7.40 3.52
N ALA A 64 -0.78 -7.84 3.24
CA ALA A 64 -1.10 -8.72 2.11
C ALA A 64 -1.45 -7.95 0.83
N ASP A 65 -1.55 -6.62 0.88
CA ASP A 65 -1.67 -5.77 -0.30
C ASP A 65 -0.98 -4.41 -0.10
N LEU A 66 0.29 -4.34 -0.47
CA LEU A 66 1.11 -3.11 -0.39
C LEU A 66 0.97 -2.22 -1.62
N THR A 67 0.39 -2.75 -2.70
CA THR A 67 0.27 -2.06 -4.00
C THR A 67 -1.13 -1.48 -4.23
N GLY A 68 -2.11 -1.84 -3.41
CA GLY A 68 -3.47 -1.33 -3.47
C GLY A 68 -3.60 0.11 -2.94
N GLY A 69 -4.36 0.93 -3.66
CA GLY A 69 -4.60 2.34 -3.33
C GLY A 69 -5.89 2.61 -2.55
N PHE A 70 -6.70 1.59 -2.25
CA PHE A 70 -7.90 1.78 -1.42
C PHE A 70 -7.53 1.78 0.05
N ARG A 71 -7.39 2.96 0.65
CA ARG A 71 -6.92 3.08 2.02
C ARG A 71 -7.63 4.19 2.77
N ILE A 72 -7.76 3.99 4.08
CA ILE A 72 -8.19 5.00 5.05
C ILE A 72 -7.03 5.21 6.02
N TYR A 73 -6.64 6.46 6.21
CA TYR A 73 -5.61 6.86 7.16
C TYR A 73 -6.26 7.68 8.26
N SER A 74 -5.98 7.39 9.53
CA SER A 74 -6.41 8.28 10.60
C SER A 74 -5.65 9.60 10.52
N ARG A 75 -6.32 10.69 10.89
CA ARG A 75 -5.70 12.02 10.97
C ARG A 75 -4.45 12.01 11.84
N GLN A 76 -4.53 11.35 12.99
CA GLN A 76 -3.42 11.22 13.96
C GLN A 76 -2.20 10.52 13.36
N LEU A 77 -2.43 9.49 12.52
CA LEU A 77 -1.34 8.87 11.77
C LEU A 77 -0.70 9.90 10.83
N LEU A 78 -1.48 10.54 9.96
CA LEU A 78 -0.95 11.50 8.99
C LEU A 78 -0.20 12.67 9.64
N GLU A 79 -0.72 13.20 10.76
CA GLU A 79 -0.06 14.27 11.51
C GLU A 79 1.29 13.83 12.08
N SER A 80 1.43 12.56 12.47
CA SER A 80 2.70 12.02 12.99
C SER A 80 3.75 11.70 11.91
N LEU A 81 3.39 11.73 10.63
CA LEU A 81 4.31 11.45 9.53
C LEU A 81 4.97 12.72 9.00
N ASN A 82 6.25 12.62 8.65
CA ASN A 82 7.00 13.66 7.95
C ASN A 82 6.79 13.56 6.43
N LEU A 83 5.59 13.91 5.97
CA LEU A 83 5.19 13.78 4.56
C LEU A 83 6.10 14.57 3.59
N LYS A 84 6.81 15.61 4.07
CA LYS A 84 7.75 16.41 3.25
C LYS A 84 9.06 15.67 2.94
N LYS A 85 9.36 14.57 3.65
CA LYS A 85 10.55 13.75 3.46
C LYS A 85 10.28 12.48 2.65
N MET A 86 9.04 12.29 2.19
CA MET A 86 8.67 11.18 1.33
C MET A 86 9.06 11.49 -0.11
N ASP A 87 9.84 10.58 -0.70
CA ASP A 87 10.46 10.79 -2.01
C ASP A 87 9.82 9.89 -3.09
N ALA A 88 8.98 8.92 -2.72
CA ALA A 88 8.43 7.98 -3.68
C ALA A 88 7.33 8.64 -4.50
N THR A 89 7.43 8.48 -5.83
CA THR A 89 6.42 8.95 -6.77
C THR A 89 5.61 7.81 -7.35
N GLY A 90 4.49 8.14 -8.00
CA GLY A 90 3.65 7.17 -8.70
C GLY A 90 3.15 6.04 -7.80
N TYR A 91 3.27 4.81 -8.27
CA TYR A 91 2.76 3.63 -7.56
C TYR A 91 3.58 3.28 -6.29
N CYS A 92 4.85 3.71 -6.23
CA CYS A 92 5.73 3.37 -5.11
C CYS A 92 5.35 4.12 -3.82
N PHE A 93 4.69 5.26 -3.94
CA PHE A 93 4.14 6.02 -2.81
C PHE A 93 3.22 5.18 -1.89
N GLN A 94 2.45 4.25 -2.44
CA GLN A 94 1.60 3.37 -1.62
C GLN A 94 2.44 2.45 -0.72
N ILE A 95 3.59 2.00 -1.21
CA ILE A 95 4.50 1.17 -0.43
C ILE A 95 5.17 2.03 0.65
N GLU A 96 5.63 3.23 0.30
CA GLU A 96 6.27 4.17 1.24
C GLU A 96 5.32 4.57 2.38
N MET A 97 4.07 4.92 2.06
CA MET A 97 3.07 5.26 3.08
C MET A 97 2.76 4.10 4.03
N ALA A 98 2.74 2.86 3.52
CA ALA A 98 2.54 1.68 4.37
C ALA A 98 3.74 1.43 5.29
N LEU A 99 4.96 1.65 4.78
CA LEU A 99 6.19 1.60 5.57
C LEU A 99 6.21 2.67 6.65
N ALA A 100 5.91 3.92 6.29
CA ALA A 100 5.86 5.03 7.23
C ALA A 100 4.81 4.80 8.33
N ALA A 101 3.62 4.30 7.98
CA ALA A 101 2.60 3.92 8.95
C ALA A 101 3.06 2.81 9.90
N HIS A 102 3.72 1.77 9.38
CA HIS A 102 4.29 0.71 10.20
C HIS A 102 5.37 1.23 11.15
N LEU A 103 6.27 2.09 10.67
CA LEU A 103 7.34 2.68 11.48
C LEU A 103 6.82 3.66 12.55
N ALA A 104 5.70 4.33 12.28
CA ALA A 104 5.00 5.19 13.23
C ALA A 104 4.18 4.42 14.28
N GLY A 105 4.19 3.07 14.22
CA GLY A 105 3.48 2.21 15.16
C GLY A 105 1.97 2.18 14.94
N ALA A 106 1.49 2.43 13.72
CA ALA A 106 0.06 2.42 13.44
C ALA A 106 -0.55 1.02 13.48
N THR A 107 -1.77 0.93 13.99
CA THR A 107 -2.60 -0.28 13.90
C THR A 107 -3.10 -0.45 12.47
N ALA A 108 -2.71 -1.55 11.82
CA ALA A 108 -3.15 -1.86 10.47
C ALA A 108 -4.32 -2.85 10.47
N LYS A 109 -5.37 -2.55 9.69
CA LYS A 109 -6.50 -3.45 9.42
C LYS A 109 -6.61 -3.69 7.92
N GLN A 110 -6.93 -4.93 7.55
CA GLN A 110 -7.09 -5.35 6.16
C GLN A 110 -8.53 -5.82 5.97
N VAL A 111 -9.24 -5.21 5.03
CA VAL A 111 -10.63 -5.53 4.70
C VAL A 111 -10.65 -6.10 3.29
N PRO A 112 -11.26 -7.28 3.06
CA PRO A 112 -11.35 -7.83 1.71
C PRO A 112 -12.17 -6.91 0.81
N ILE A 113 -11.66 -6.63 -0.39
CA ILE A 113 -12.36 -5.84 -1.41
C ILE A 113 -12.38 -6.59 -2.74
N THR A 114 -13.29 -6.19 -3.63
CA THR A 114 -13.21 -6.59 -5.04
C THR A 114 -12.72 -5.42 -5.88
N PHE A 115 -11.59 -5.62 -6.56
CA PHE A 115 -11.07 -4.66 -7.52
C PHE A 115 -11.51 -5.07 -8.93
N VAL A 116 -12.29 -4.23 -9.58
CA VAL A 116 -12.78 -4.49 -10.94
C VAL A 116 -11.87 -3.78 -11.94
N GLU A 117 -11.48 -4.43 -13.05
CA GLU A 117 -10.77 -3.72 -14.11
C GLU A 117 -11.62 -2.54 -14.62
N ARG A 118 -10.97 -1.39 -14.80
CA ARG A 118 -11.62 -0.20 -15.37
C ARG A 118 -12.25 -0.55 -16.72
N ILE A 119 -13.42 0.04 -16.97
CA ILE A 119 -14.13 -0.12 -18.24
C ILE A 119 -13.52 0.79 -19.32
N ASN A 120 -13.02 1.96 -18.91
CA ASN A 120 -12.47 2.99 -19.81
C ASN A 120 -11.05 3.42 -19.41
N GLY A 121 -10.21 3.72 -20.41
CA GLY A 121 -8.85 4.23 -20.24
C GLY A 121 -7.76 3.15 -20.13
N VAL A 122 -6.50 3.53 -20.41
CA VAL A 122 -5.34 2.64 -20.33
C VAL A 122 -4.69 2.67 -18.95
N SER A 123 -4.13 1.54 -18.51
CA SER A 123 -3.35 1.48 -17.29
C SER A 123 -2.14 2.41 -17.37
N LYS A 124 -1.88 3.18 -16.30
CA LYS A 124 -0.66 3.99 -16.17
C LYS A 124 0.55 3.14 -15.77
N MET A 125 0.38 1.84 -15.50
CA MET A 125 1.46 0.92 -15.15
C MET A 125 2.38 0.67 -16.34
N SER A 126 3.68 0.90 -16.14
CA SER A 126 4.74 0.64 -17.12
C SER A 126 5.85 -0.23 -16.51
N ARG A 127 6.70 -0.83 -17.35
CA ARG A 127 7.89 -1.56 -16.88
C ARG A 127 8.82 -0.67 -16.05
N ALA A 128 8.94 0.61 -16.41
CA ALA A 128 9.75 1.58 -15.66
C ALA A 128 9.25 1.74 -14.22
N ILE A 129 7.94 1.86 -14.02
CA ILE A 129 7.32 1.95 -12.68
C ILE A 129 7.58 0.69 -11.86
N VAL A 130 7.55 -0.49 -12.50
CA VAL A 130 7.87 -1.76 -11.82
C VAL A 130 9.33 -1.78 -11.36
N ILE A 131 10.27 -1.39 -12.23
CA ILE A 131 11.70 -1.33 -11.91
C ILE A 131 11.98 -0.32 -10.80
N GLU A 132 11.39 0.88 -10.88
CA GLU A 132 11.50 1.91 -9.84
C GLU A 132 11.02 1.38 -8.49
N ALA A 133 9.85 0.72 -8.46
CA ALA A 133 9.31 0.14 -7.23
C ALA A 133 10.24 -0.93 -6.64
N LEU A 134 10.84 -1.78 -7.48
CA LEU A 134 11.81 -2.80 -7.04
C LEU A 134 13.07 -2.17 -6.46
N LEU A 135 13.66 -1.18 -7.14
CA LEU A 135 14.88 -0.51 -6.70
C LEU A 135 14.66 0.25 -5.38
N GLN A 136 13.59 1.04 -5.29
CA GLN A 136 13.28 1.81 -4.07
C GLN A 136 12.99 0.88 -2.89
N THR A 137 12.18 -0.15 -3.09
CA THR A 137 11.87 -1.12 -2.03
C THR A 137 13.12 -1.89 -1.58
N THR A 138 14.01 -2.27 -2.52
CA THR A 138 15.32 -2.87 -2.17
C THR A 138 16.13 -1.90 -1.31
N ARG A 139 16.25 -0.64 -1.76
CA ARG A 139 17.05 0.38 -1.08
C ARG A 139 16.57 0.62 0.35
N TRP A 140 15.26 0.74 0.55
CA TRP A 140 14.67 0.86 1.89
C TRP A 140 14.90 -0.39 2.75
N GLY A 141 14.71 -1.58 2.19
CA GLY A 141 14.95 -2.84 2.90
C GLY A 141 16.41 -2.99 3.37
N VAL A 142 17.37 -2.65 2.51
CA VAL A 142 18.80 -2.66 2.83
C VAL A 142 19.13 -1.60 3.87
N LYS A 143 18.67 -0.35 3.69
CA LYS A 143 18.91 0.75 4.63
C LYS A 143 18.38 0.42 6.02
N ARG A 144 17.19 -0.18 6.12
CA ARG A 144 16.61 -0.64 7.39
C ARG A 144 17.45 -1.72 8.07
N ARG A 145 18.00 -2.67 7.29
CA ARG A 145 18.87 -3.73 7.83
C ARG A 145 20.20 -3.19 8.33
N LEU A 146 20.75 -2.16 7.68
CA LEU A 146 22.02 -1.51 8.07
C LEU A 146 21.85 -0.45 9.18
N ARG A 147 20.71 0.25 9.23
CA ARG A 147 20.43 1.35 10.16
C ARG A 147 18.98 1.33 10.67
N PRO A 148 18.64 0.42 11.60
CA PRO A 148 17.24 0.16 12.00
C PRO A 148 16.47 1.37 12.53
N ASN A 149 17.17 2.30 13.20
CA ASN A 149 16.55 3.47 13.82
C ASN A 149 16.56 4.72 12.94
N ALA A 150 17.41 4.78 11.91
CA ALA A 150 17.55 5.97 11.07
C ALA A 150 16.32 6.19 10.17
N ASP A 151 15.62 5.13 9.78
CA ASP A 151 14.43 5.26 8.93
C ASP A 151 13.22 5.78 9.72
N LYS A 152 13.13 5.50 11.02
CA LYS A 152 12.08 6.10 11.88
C LYS A 152 12.21 7.62 11.93
N LEU A 153 13.43 8.13 12.09
CA LEU A 153 13.72 9.58 12.10
C LEU A 153 13.41 10.27 10.76
N HIS A 154 13.40 9.51 9.67
CA HIS A 154 13.11 10.03 8.35
C HIS A 154 11.60 10.21 8.12
N TYR A 155 10.79 9.25 8.57
CA TYR A 155 9.35 9.21 8.27
C TYR A 155 8.44 9.68 9.42
N VAL A 156 8.92 9.67 10.66
CA VAL A 156 8.12 10.01 11.84
C VAL A 156 8.60 11.34 12.41
N LYS A 157 7.66 12.23 12.75
CA LYS A 157 7.93 13.51 13.42
C LYS A 157 8.24 13.33 14.90
#